data_AF-A0A497PDS0-F1
#
_entry.id   AF-A0A497PDS0-F1
#
_cell.length_a   1.000
_cell.length_b   1.000
_cell.length_c   1.000
_cell.angle_alpha   90.00
_cell.angle_beta   90.00
_cell.angle_gamma   90.00
#
_symmetry.space_group_name_H-M   'P 1'
#
loop_
_entity.id
_entity.type
_entity.pdbx_description
1 polymer ?
#
loop_
_entity_poly.entity_id
_entity_poly.type
_entity_poly.pdbx_seq_one_letter_code
_entity_poly.pdbx_strand_id
1 'polypeptide(L)'
;MFKKFERNVQKHSFKRVFRHSFYSAIEMDFLKIVLRLYVDRKRITLYGVSAFIIGVILGAFLLNLGGIPSSNVSPYSPLPVFPENRIGRGAFSAVLPKVTLQINASQYSLPVDLHEVSGYGKLKNWLNISIEQEDFLSQNGLVVLKVNIFDSPANFYDSALHLGMPIVITTDAVLHTYHVLFDESLKRIEMSELIDEVNTTIKTLLTKAENEVVIFAGTSLENASKLNLMYLEVACALIQPSFIPTMEQAKAELQLISNHSNILFSPIFGYKEDYTQYVPRGHYTENQQLKAYFKTMMWLGRMRFALNVDDQTKAAVLLTWMVTGDSKIYSAWQRIYEVTKFFVGVSDDLTFEDYLAVLNDYGINSPNQLSESVVRSIAQSLLERNKARILGTYAETYPWLPPEHELERILNETAGLRFMGQRFIPDSYIFQQLVHPQVGLRLMPKGLDIPAVLGSELAKEILEETESKYKNYTLQLEKLRTEFKTLSVTNWTRNLYWSWLYTANTTLKEISPEAKYPTFMTR
;
A
#
# COMPACT_ATOMS: atom_id res chain seq x y z
N MET A 1 -1.09 -37.01 -16.09
CA MET A 1 -1.23 -37.60 -14.73
C MET A 1 -0.89 -36.55 -13.68
N PHE A 2 -1.65 -35.45 -13.62
CA PHE A 2 -1.61 -34.41 -12.58
C PHE A 2 -2.93 -33.60 -12.66
N LYS A 3 -4.06 -34.35 -12.65
CA LYS A 3 -5.43 -33.81 -12.73
C LYS A 3 -6.38 -34.55 -11.77
N LYS A 4 -5.84 -35.10 -10.69
CA LYS A 4 -6.56 -35.99 -9.75
C LYS A 4 -6.22 -35.73 -8.27
N PHE A 5 -6.06 -34.46 -7.88
CA PHE A 5 -5.87 -34.09 -6.46
C PHE A 5 -6.72 -32.89 -5.96
N GLU A 6 -7.65 -32.36 -6.76
CA GLU A 6 -8.52 -31.23 -6.36
C GLU A 6 -10.02 -31.55 -6.39
N ARG A 7 -10.38 -32.78 -6.02
CA ARG A 7 -11.78 -33.12 -5.68
C ARG A 7 -11.78 -34.08 -4.52
N ASN A 8 -11.74 -33.55 -3.29
CA ASN A 8 -12.28 -34.20 -2.08
C ASN A 8 -12.03 -33.33 -0.84
N VAL A 9 -12.58 -32.10 -0.79
CA VAL A 9 -12.91 -31.44 0.49
C VAL A 9 -14.19 -30.62 0.31
N GLN A 10 -15.30 -31.30 0.05
CA GLN A 10 -16.63 -30.76 0.31
C GLN A 10 -17.54 -31.91 0.73
N LYS A 11 -18.21 -31.72 1.87
CA LYS A 11 -19.11 -32.65 2.58
C LYS A 11 -18.42 -33.70 3.45
N HIS A 12 -18.28 -33.36 4.74
CA HIS A 12 -18.81 -34.23 5.80
C HIS A 12 -19.21 -33.38 7.01
N SER A 13 -20.54 -33.23 7.15
CA SER A 13 -21.21 -32.89 8.39
C SER A 13 -21.16 -34.12 9.29
N PHE A 14 -20.67 -33.98 10.52
CA PHE A 14 -21.08 -34.87 11.61
C PHE A 14 -21.16 -34.11 12.93
N LYS A 15 -22.38 -34.10 13.49
CA LYS A 15 -22.67 -33.79 14.89
C LYS A 15 -21.82 -34.68 15.80
N ARG A 16 -21.21 -34.09 16.83
CA ARG A 16 -21.11 -34.72 18.15
C ARG A 16 -21.18 -33.66 19.25
N VAL A 17 -22.31 -33.71 19.93
CA VAL A 17 -22.60 -33.11 21.23
C VAL A 17 -21.69 -33.76 22.26
N PHE A 18 -20.87 -32.96 22.96
CA PHE A 18 -20.54 -33.05 24.39
C PHE A 18 -19.58 -31.89 24.72
N ARG A 19 -20.15 -30.69 24.91
CA ARG A 19 -19.43 -29.48 25.35
C ARG A 19 -20.42 -28.60 26.11
N HIS A 20 -20.87 -29.06 27.28
CA HIS A 20 -21.89 -28.31 28.05
C HIS A 20 -21.47 -27.90 29.47
N SER A 21 -20.22 -28.12 29.88
CA SER A 21 -19.73 -27.72 31.21
C SER A 21 -18.73 -26.55 31.20
N PHE A 22 -18.02 -26.32 30.08
CA PHE A 22 -16.96 -25.29 30.03
C PHE A 22 -17.41 -23.92 29.51
N TYR A 23 -18.56 -23.84 28.82
CA TYR A 23 -19.05 -22.60 28.20
C TYR A 23 -19.97 -21.74 29.10
N SER A 24 -20.63 -22.32 30.11
CA SER A 24 -21.59 -21.56 30.93
C SER A 24 -20.95 -20.60 31.92
N ALA A 25 -19.71 -20.87 32.35
CA ALA A 25 -18.97 -19.97 33.24
C ALA A 25 -18.42 -18.74 32.51
N ILE A 26 -18.04 -18.88 31.23
CA ILE A 26 -17.45 -17.81 30.41
C ILE A 26 -18.54 -16.84 29.90
N GLU A 27 -19.73 -17.34 29.53
CA GLU A 27 -20.85 -16.47 29.12
C GLU A 27 -21.40 -15.61 30.27
N MET A 28 -21.40 -16.12 31.51
CA MET A 28 -21.92 -15.38 32.67
C MET A 28 -21.02 -14.20 33.10
N ASP A 29 -19.70 -14.33 32.95
CA ASP A 29 -18.76 -13.24 33.26
C ASP A 29 -18.65 -12.23 32.11
N PHE A 30 -18.83 -12.66 30.86
CA PHE A 30 -18.89 -11.75 29.71
C PHE A 30 -20.14 -10.85 29.76
N LEU A 31 -21.30 -11.40 30.16
CA LEU A 31 -22.54 -10.63 30.34
C LEU A 31 -22.39 -9.57 31.46
N LYS A 32 -21.66 -9.87 32.54
CA LYS A 32 -21.37 -8.92 33.64
C LYS A 32 -20.41 -7.79 33.23
N ILE A 33 -19.49 -8.05 32.30
CA ILE A 33 -18.57 -7.04 31.75
C ILE A 33 -19.30 -6.11 30.77
N VAL A 34 -20.16 -6.68 29.90
CA VAL A 34 -20.97 -5.90 28.94
C VAL A 34 -21.99 -5.03 29.66
N LEU A 35 -22.56 -5.46 30.80
CA LEU A 35 -23.45 -4.65 31.62
C LEU A 35 -22.75 -3.50 32.38
N ARG A 36 -21.43 -3.55 32.59
CA ARG A 36 -20.66 -2.46 33.23
C ARG A 36 -20.21 -1.36 32.26
N LEU A 37 -20.28 -1.59 30.94
CA LEU A 37 -19.86 -0.63 29.91
C LEU A 37 -21.00 0.25 29.37
N TYR A 38 -22.19 0.18 29.96
CA TYR A 38 -23.29 1.08 29.62
C TYR A 38 -23.06 2.46 30.25
N VAL A 39 -22.31 3.31 29.53
CA VAL A 39 -22.10 4.71 29.90
C VAL A 39 -23.43 5.46 29.79
N ASP A 40 -23.88 6.00 30.92
CA ASP A 40 -25.11 6.79 31.04
C ASP A 40 -25.12 7.96 30.04
N ARG A 41 -26.13 8.03 29.17
CA ARG A 41 -26.32 9.09 28.15
C ARG A 41 -26.28 10.50 28.73
N LYS A 42 -26.56 10.67 30.03
CA LYS A 42 -26.44 11.95 30.74
C LYS A 42 -25.00 12.44 30.92
N ARG A 43 -24.00 11.55 30.97
CA ARG A 43 -22.57 11.95 31.10
C ARG A 43 -21.99 12.41 29.76
N ILE A 44 -22.36 11.78 28.65
CA ILE A 44 -21.91 12.16 27.31
C ILE A 44 -22.45 13.55 26.91
N THR A 45 -23.71 13.84 27.26
CA THR A 45 -24.30 15.17 27.04
C THR A 45 -23.65 16.26 27.90
N LEU A 46 -23.25 15.95 29.14
CA LEU A 46 -22.57 16.91 30.01
C LEU A 46 -21.15 17.28 29.50
N TYR A 47 -20.38 16.30 29.00
CA TYR A 47 -19.05 16.57 28.42
C TYR A 47 -19.11 17.23 27.04
N GLY A 48 -20.10 16.88 26.21
CA GLY A 48 -20.30 17.51 24.89
C GLY A 48 -20.70 18.98 24.98
N VAL A 49 -21.59 19.34 25.92
CA VAL A 49 -22.00 20.74 26.16
C VAL A 49 -20.83 21.56 26.70
N SER A 50 -20.00 20.97 27.57
CA SER A 50 -18.82 21.65 28.12
C SER A 50 -17.76 21.96 27.04
N ALA A 51 -17.49 21.02 26.14
CA ALA A 51 -16.55 21.21 25.03
C ALA A 51 -17.07 22.24 24.01
N PHE A 52 -18.38 22.26 23.75
CA PHE A 52 -19.01 23.23 22.85
C PHE A 52 -18.94 24.66 23.42
N ILE A 53 -19.22 24.84 24.72
CA ILE A 53 -19.13 26.16 25.39
C ILE A 53 -17.69 26.67 25.39
N ILE A 54 -16.70 25.80 25.63
CA ILE A 54 -15.27 26.18 25.56
C ILE A 54 -14.88 26.60 24.14
N GLY A 55 -15.36 25.89 23.11
CA GLY A 55 -15.11 26.24 21.70
C GLY A 55 -15.70 27.59 21.29
N VAL A 56 -16.91 27.91 21.78
CA VAL A 56 -17.56 29.21 21.52
C VAL A 56 -16.85 30.36 22.25
N ILE A 57 -16.40 30.14 23.48
CA ILE A 57 -15.61 31.13 24.23
C ILE A 57 -14.25 31.38 23.57
N LEU A 58 -13.57 30.34 23.08
CA LEU A 58 -12.31 30.48 22.33
C LEU A 58 -12.52 31.21 21.00
N GLY A 59 -13.60 30.89 20.27
CA GLY A 59 -13.94 31.55 19.02
C GLY A 59 -14.28 33.03 19.20
N ALA A 60 -15.03 33.38 20.25
CA ALA A 60 -15.33 34.76 20.59
C ALA A 60 -14.07 35.53 21.05
N PHE A 61 -13.14 34.87 21.73
CA PHE A 61 -11.86 35.46 22.15
C PHE A 61 -10.94 35.74 20.94
N LEU A 62 -10.93 34.86 19.95
CA LEU A 62 -10.18 35.05 18.70
C LEU A 62 -10.78 36.14 17.80
N LEU A 63 -12.10 36.33 17.83
CA LEU A 63 -12.77 37.40 17.09
C LEU A 63 -12.60 38.79 17.74
N ASN A 64 -12.36 38.86 19.05
CA ASN A 64 -12.13 40.12 19.78
C ASN A 64 -10.67 40.62 19.73
N LEU A 65 -9.75 39.82 19.16
CA LEU A 65 -8.33 40.14 18.96
C LEU A 65 -8.00 40.54 17.51
N GLY A 66 -8.97 41.14 16.81
CA GLY A 66 -8.74 42.01 15.65
C GLY A 66 -7.88 41.43 14.51
N GLY A 67 -8.51 40.67 13.60
CA GLY A 67 -8.10 40.57 12.20
C GLY A 67 -6.83 39.77 11.89
N ILE A 68 -6.90 38.96 10.83
CA ILE A 68 -5.75 38.26 10.25
C ILE A 68 -4.75 39.33 9.76
N PRO A 69 -3.52 39.40 10.30
CA PRO A 69 -2.50 40.27 9.74
C PRO A 69 -2.02 39.65 8.42
N SER A 70 -2.12 40.42 7.34
CA SER A 70 -1.34 40.18 6.13
C SER A 70 0.15 40.29 6.48
N SER A 71 0.90 39.20 6.32
CA SER A 71 2.36 39.22 6.47
C SER A 71 3.01 39.38 5.11
N ASN A 72 3.58 40.57 4.91
CA ASN A 72 4.65 40.81 3.95
C ASN A 72 5.82 39.87 4.26
N VAL A 73 6.35 39.25 3.22
CA VAL A 73 7.52 38.39 3.28
C VAL A 73 8.75 39.22 3.67
N SER A 74 9.29 38.95 4.86
CA SER A 74 10.64 39.36 5.27
C SER A 74 11.61 38.21 4.98
N PRO A 75 12.82 38.47 4.46
CA PRO A 75 13.77 37.41 4.13
C PRO A 75 14.45 36.89 5.40
N TYR A 76 14.52 35.55 5.50
CA TYR A 76 15.27 34.77 6.48
C TYR A 76 14.91 34.94 7.97
N SER A 77 13.86 34.23 8.39
CA SER A 77 13.82 33.68 9.76
C SER A 77 14.67 32.40 9.80
N PRO A 78 15.58 32.21 10.76
CA PRO A 78 16.23 30.92 10.95
C PRO A 78 15.16 29.86 11.24
N LEU A 79 15.26 28.71 10.57
CA LEU A 79 14.37 27.57 10.77
C LEU A 79 14.25 27.26 12.27
N PRO A 80 13.04 27.06 12.82
CA PRO A 80 12.91 26.64 14.21
C PRO A 80 13.70 25.35 14.40
N VAL A 81 14.60 25.34 15.39
CA VAL A 81 15.36 24.16 15.79
C VAL A 81 14.36 23.16 16.36
N PHE A 82 13.98 22.18 15.55
CA PHE A 82 13.16 21.07 16.00
C PHE A 82 14.00 20.17 16.93
N PRO A 83 13.42 19.62 18.00
CA PRO A 83 14.14 18.67 18.84
C PRO A 83 14.55 17.45 18.01
N GLU A 84 15.76 16.92 18.22
CA GLU A 84 16.37 15.84 17.42
C GLU A 84 15.51 14.56 17.31
N ASN A 85 14.52 14.40 18.17
CA ASN A 85 13.61 13.26 18.25
C ASN A 85 12.24 13.50 17.59
N ARG A 86 12.04 14.60 16.87
CA ARG A 86 10.84 14.81 16.05
C ARG A 86 10.95 14.06 14.73
N ILE A 87 9.99 13.18 14.48
CA ILE A 87 9.87 12.37 13.26
C ILE A 87 8.59 12.76 12.50
N GLY A 88 8.58 12.60 11.18
CA GLY A 88 7.42 12.90 10.32
C GLY A 88 7.31 14.38 9.93
N ARG A 89 6.20 14.74 9.27
CA ARG A 89 5.92 16.11 8.78
C ARG A 89 4.47 16.53 9.03
N GLY A 90 4.25 17.83 9.21
CA GLY A 90 2.91 18.43 9.33
C GLY A 90 2.14 17.95 10.56
N ALA A 91 0.83 17.75 10.40
CA ALA A 91 -0.07 17.26 11.44
C ALA A 91 0.27 15.85 11.96
N PHE A 92 1.17 15.13 11.27
CA PHE A 92 1.55 13.76 11.57
C PHE A 92 2.98 13.64 12.12
N SER A 93 3.58 14.76 12.56
CA SER A 93 4.87 14.70 13.25
C SER A 93 4.70 14.19 14.67
N ALA A 94 5.53 13.24 15.09
CA ALA A 94 5.57 12.73 16.45
C ALA A 94 6.92 13.04 17.10
N VAL A 95 6.92 13.30 18.41
CA VAL A 95 8.13 13.40 19.22
C VAL A 95 8.29 12.05 19.92
N LEU A 96 9.31 11.28 19.54
CA LEU A 96 9.53 9.98 20.15
C LEU A 96 10.40 10.10 21.41
N PRO A 97 10.12 9.34 22.47
CA PRO A 97 10.99 9.30 23.64
C PRO A 97 12.36 8.72 23.27
N LYS A 98 13.43 9.30 23.80
CA LYS A 98 14.77 8.72 23.70
C LYS A 98 14.87 7.55 24.69
N VAL A 99 14.70 6.33 24.20
CA VAL A 99 14.83 5.11 25.02
C VAL A 99 16.26 4.58 24.89
N THR A 100 16.97 4.47 26.01
CA THR A 100 18.28 3.78 26.06
C THR A 100 18.08 2.46 26.79
N LEU A 101 18.29 1.34 26.09
CA LEU A 101 18.16 0.00 26.66
C LEU A 101 19.55 -0.60 26.80
N GLN A 102 19.87 -1.10 28.01
CA GLN A 102 21.01 -1.99 28.21
C GLN A 102 20.51 -3.42 28.24
N ILE A 103 21.07 -4.24 27.36
CA ILE A 103 20.66 -5.62 27.19
C ILE A 103 21.54 -6.48 28.08
N ASN A 104 20.91 -7.29 28.94
CA ASN A 104 21.59 -8.13 29.93
C ASN A 104 20.79 -9.42 30.16
N ALA A 105 20.54 -10.17 29.09
CA ALA A 105 19.90 -11.48 29.18
C ALA A 105 20.85 -12.51 29.80
N SER A 106 20.28 -13.45 30.57
CA SER A 106 21.02 -14.60 31.09
C SER A 106 21.60 -15.42 29.96
N GLN A 107 22.84 -15.87 30.14
CA GLN A 107 23.58 -16.68 29.16
C GLN A 107 23.59 -18.14 29.58
N TYR A 108 23.62 -19.05 28.60
CA TYR A 108 23.73 -20.48 28.80
C TYR A 108 24.65 -21.10 27.74
N SER A 109 25.13 -22.32 27.98
CA SER A 109 25.94 -23.06 27.01
C SER A 109 25.08 -23.95 26.12
N LEU A 110 25.52 -24.13 24.87
CA LEU A 110 24.99 -25.12 23.95
C LEU A 110 25.92 -26.34 23.88
N PRO A 111 25.40 -27.57 23.76
CA PRO A 111 23.97 -27.91 23.79
C PRO A 111 23.32 -27.70 25.17
N VAL A 112 22.04 -27.35 25.20
CA VAL A 112 21.26 -27.20 26.44
C VAL A 112 20.80 -28.56 26.93
N ASP A 113 21.01 -28.86 28.21
CA ASP A 113 20.31 -29.97 28.87
C ASP A 113 18.86 -29.55 29.17
N LEU A 114 17.94 -30.04 28.33
CA LEU A 114 16.52 -29.70 28.42
C LEU A 114 15.84 -30.31 29.66
N HIS A 115 16.47 -31.27 30.35
CA HIS A 115 15.97 -31.78 31.63
C HIS A 115 16.18 -30.79 32.78
N GLU A 116 17.18 -29.91 32.68
CA GLU A 116 17.44 -28.85 33.66
C GLU A 116 16.59 -27.60 33.40
N VAL A 117 15.95 -27.50 32.24
CA VAL A 117 15.10 -26.35 31.88
C VAL A 117 13.74 -26.45 32.57
N SER A 118 13.54 -25.57 33.55
CA SER A 118 12.28 -25.47 34.29
C SER A 118 11.07 -25.31 33.36
N GLY A 119 10.09 -26.18 33.53
CA GLY A 119 8.84 -26.16 32.76
C GLY A 119 8.91 -26.79 31.36
N TYR A 120 10.07 -27.27 30.90
CA TYR A 120 10.21 -27.84 29.56
C TYR A 120 9.29 -29.05 29.32
N GLY A 121 9.14 -29.95 30.29
CA GLY A 121 8.24 -31.09 30.16
C GLY A 121 6.77 -30.71 29.89
N LYS A 122 6.30 -29.60 30.46
CA LYS A 122 4.95 -29.08 30.18
C LYS A 122 4.88 -28.47 28.78
N LEU A 123 5.90 -27.72 28.39
CA LEU A 123 6.01 -27.11 27.06
C LEU A 123 6.04 -28.17 25.95
N LYS A 124 6.86 -29.22 26.12
CA LYS A 124 6.97 -30.38 25.21
C LYS A 124 5.61 -31.02 24.98
N ASN A 125 4.87 -31.28 26.06
CA ASN A 125 3.54 -31.89 25.97
C ASN A 125 2.50 -30.97 25.34
N TRP A 126 2.55 -29.66 25.64
CA TRP A 126 1.60 -28.70 25.11
C TRP A 126 1.77 -28.47 23.59
N LEU A 127 3.02 -28.31 23.14
CA LEU A 127 3.34 -28.05 21.72
C LEU A 127 3.59 -29.33 20.91
N ASN A 128 3.54 -30.50 21.55
CA ASN A 128 3.79 -31.81 20.96
C ASN A 128 5.14 -31.86 20.21
N ILE A 129 6.21 -31.43 20.89
CA ILE A 129 7.57 -31.36 20.35
C ILE A 129 8.11 -32.78 20.11
N SER A 130 8.57 -33.06 18.89
CA SER A 130 9.16 -34.36 18.51
C SER A 130 10.59 -34.51 19.05
N ILE A 131 11.11 -35.74 19.05
CA ILE A 131 12.49 -36.02 19.47
C ILE A 131 13.49 -35.28 18.58
N GLU A 132 13.26 -35.25 17.27
CA GLU A 132 14.11 -34.53 16.31
C GLU A 132 14.14 -33.01 16.58
N GLN A 133 12.99 -32.44 16.96
CA GLN A 133 12.87 -31.03 17.33
C GLN A 133 13.53 -30.72 18.68
N GLU A 134 13.47 -31.68 19.61
CA GLU A 134 14.14 -31.61 20.90
C GLU A 134 15.66 -31.63 20.74
N ASP A 135 16.19 -32.52 19.90
CA ASP A 135 17.61 -32.56 19.56
C ASP A 135 18.05 -31.24 18.92
N PHE A 136 17.26 -30.70 17.98
CA PHE A 136 17.55 -29.42 17.35
C PHE A 136 17.53 -28.26 18.36
N LEU A 137 16.54 -28.23 19.25
CA LEU A 137 16.44 -27.24 20.32
C LEU A 137 17.61 -27.32 21.29
N SER A 138 18.04 -28.53 21.68
CA SER A 138 19.19 -28.73 22.55
C SER A 138 20.46 -28.19 21.91
N GLN A 139 20.74 -28.54 20.65
CA GLN A 139 21.96 -28.14 19.95
C GLN A 139 22.03 -26.64 19.64
N ASN A 140 20.90 -26.04 19.28
CA ASN A 140 20.85 -24.66 18.76
C ASN A 140 20.27 -23.64 19.75
N GLY A 141 19.60 -24.08 20.80
CA GLY A 141 18.86 -23.20 21.73
C GLY A 141 17.58 -22.60 21.14
N LEU A 142 17.22 -22.96 19.90
CA LEU A 142 16.04 -22.51 19.18
C LEU A 142 15.51 -23.64 18.28
N VAL A 143 14.19 -23.79 18.18
CA VAL A 143 13.54 -24.64 17.19
C VAL A 143 12.29 -23.95 16.65
N VAL A 144 12.05 -24.07 15.35
CA VAL A 144 10.85 -23.51 14.70
C VAL A 144 9.79 -24.60 14.59
N LEU A 145 8.60 -24.32 15.17
CA LEU A 145 7.49 -25.25 15.20
C LEU A 145 6.35 -24.75 14.32
N LYS A 146 5.71 -25.67 13.59
CA LYS A 146 4.47 -25.38 12.87
C LYS A 146 3.28 -25.63 13.79
N VAL A 147 2.69 -24.56 14.30
CA VAL A 147 1.56 -24.60 15.23
C VAL A 147 0.32 -24.02 14.54
N ASN A 148 -0.59 -24.88 14.06
CA ASN A 148 -1.78 -24.46 13.29
C ASN A 148 -3.08 -24.41 14.14
N ILE A 149 -2.95 -24.24 15.45
CA ILE A 149 -4.11 -24.18 16.37
C ILE A 149 -4.49 -22.75 16.79
N PHE A 150 -3.70 -21.75 16.38
CA PHE A 150 -3.93 -20.35 16.69
C PHE A 150 -4.06 -19.53 15.41
N ASP A 151 -5.09 -18.68 15.37
CA ASP A 151 -5.36 -17.80 14.22
C ASP A 151 -4.52 -16.51 14.23
N SER A 152 -3.93 -16.15 15.37
CA SER A 152 -3.11 -14.95 15.52
C SER A 152 -2.03 -15.13 16.60
N PRO A 153 -0.94 -14.32 16.57
CA PRO A 153 0.04 -14.28 17.66
C PRO A 153 -0.60 -13.94 19.02
N ALA A 154 -1.62 -13.07 19.02
CA ALA A 154 -2.33 -12.70 20.25
C ALA A 154 -3.03 -13.91 20.89
N ASN A 155 -3.69 -14.76 20.10
CA ASN A 155 -4.35 -15.97 20.59
C ASN A 155 -3.33 -16.97 21.17
N PHE A 156 -2.14 -17.07 20.57
CA PHE A 156 -1.05 -17.88 21.10
C PHE A 156 -0.58 -17.35 22.46
N TYR A 157 -0.27 -16.05 22.56
CA TYR A 157 0.21 -15.45 23.80
C TYR A 157 -0.81 -15.51 24.93
N ASP A 158 -2.09 -15.27 24.63
CA ASP A 158 -3.16 -15.39 25.63
C ASP A 158 -3.29 -16.82 26.15
N SER A 159 -3.24 -17.81 25.26
CA SER A 159 -3.29 -19.23 25.65
C SER A 159 -2.07 -19.65 26.47
N ALA A 160 -0.86 -19.22 26.06
CA ALA A 160 0.37 -19.46 26.80
C ALA A 160 0.30 -18.87 28.22
N LEU A 161 -0.24 -17.64 28.35
CA LEU A 161 -0.39 -16.95 29.62
C LEU A 161 -1.37 -17.68 30.54
N HIS A 162 -2.54 -18.07 30.05
CA HIS A 162 -3.55 -18.81 30.81
C HIS A 162 -3.04 -20.18 31.27
N LEU A 163 -2.15 -20.82 30.51
CA LEU A 163 -1.53 -22.10 30.86
C LEU A 163 -0.29 -21.96 31.75
N GLY A 164 0.16 -20.72 32.03
CA GLY A 164 1.38 -20.46 32.80
C GLY A 164 2.66 -20.89 32.08
N MET A 165 2.67 -20.87 30.75
CA MET A 165 3.85 -21.15 29.93
C MET A 165 4.78 -19.92 29.89
N PRO A 166 6.11 -20.11 29.84
CA PRO A 166 7.03 -19.00 29.63
C PRO A 166 6.80 -18.37 28.26
N ILE A 167 6.79 -17.03 28.20
CA ILE A 167 6.54 -16.26 26.99
C ILE A 167 7.75 -15.38 26.70
N VAL A 168 8.22 -15.40 25.45
CA VAL A 168 9.10 -14.38 24.88
C VAL A 168 8.30 -13.62 23.84
N ILE A 169 8.23 -12.30 23.99
CA ILE A 169 7.61 -11.41 23.01
C ILE A 169 8.70 -10.87 22.11
N THR A 170 8.60 -11.15 20.83
CA THR A 170 9.54 -10.73 19.80
C THR A 170 9.00 -9.52 19.03
N THR A 171 9.85 -8.91 18.21
CA THR A 171 9.51 -7.69 17.45
C THR A 171 8.38 -7.92 16.44
N ASP A 172 8.22 -9.14 15.95
CA ASP A 172 7.12 -9.56 15.08
C ASP A 172 5.73 -9.31 15.68
N ALA A 173 5.54 -9.43 17.00
CA ALA A 173 4.28 -9.12 17.67
C ALA A 173 3.91 -7.63 17.54
N VAL A 174 4.90 -6.75 17.72
CA VAL A 174 4.73 -5.30 17.58
C VAL A 174 4.53 -4.93 16.11
N LEU A 175 5.31 -5.54 15.22
CA LEU A 175 5.20 -5.35 13.77
C LEU A 175 3.82 -5.80 13.27
N HIS A 176 3.32 -6.96 13.71
CA HIS A 176 1.98 -7.45 13.40
C HIS A 176 0.90 -6.47 13.90
N THR A 177 1.03 -5.97 15.13
CA THR A 177 0.10 -4.99 15.68
C THR A 177 0.06 -3.71 14.84
N TYR A 178 1.22 -3.20 14.42
CA TYR A 178 1.28 -2.05 13.52
C TYR A 178 0.59 -2.33 12.19
N HIS A 179 0.83 -3.50 11.59
CA HIS A 179 0.19 -3.89 10.33
C HIS A 179 -1.34 -3.95 10.46
N VAL A 180 -1.85 -4.56 11.53
CA VAL A 180 -3.30 -4.60 11.82
C VAL A 180 -3.87 -3.19 11.99
N LEU A 181 -3.18 -2.30 12.72
CA LEU A 181 -3.63 -0.91 12.89
C LEU A 181 -3.63 -0.13 11.58
N PHE A 182 -2.60 -0.32 10.75
CA PHE A 182 -2.52 0.30 9.42
C PHE A 182 -3.69 -0.15 8.54
N ASP A 183 -3.91 -1.46 8.46
CA ASP A 183 -4.94 -2.07 7.60
C ASP A 183 -6.36 -1.67 8.06
N GLU A 184 -6.66 -1.80 9.35
CA GLU A 184 -7.96 -1.44 9.91
C GLU A 184 -8.24 0.07 9.79
N SER A 185 -7.21 0.92 9.95
CA SER A 185 -7.38 2.37 9.78
C SER A 185 -7.70 2.72 8.33
N LEU A 186 -6.96 2.14 7.38
CA LEU A 186 -7.19 2.36 5.95
C LEU A 186 -8.59 1.87 5.55
N LYS A 187 -8.94 0.63 5.92
CA LYS A 187 -10.26 0.06 5.65
C LYS A 187 -11.39 0.96 6.17
N ARG A 188 -11.27 1.46 7.40
CA ARG A 188 -12.30 2.33 8.00
C ARG A 188 -12.45 3.63 7.22
N ILE A 189 -11.34 4.27 6.86
CA ILE A 189 -11.35 5.50 6.05
C ILE A 189 -11.97 5.25 4.68
N GLU A 190 -11.59 4.15 4.02
CA GLU A 190 -12.17 3.75 2.74
C GLU A 190 -13.69 3.60 2.85
N MET A 191 -14.15 2.82 3.84
CA MET A 191 -15.57 2.53 4.04
C MET A 191 -16.40 3.74 4.47
N SER A 192 -15.88 4.59 5.35
CA SER A 192 -16.66 5.70 5.92
C SER A 192 -16.57 6.99 5.12
N GLU A 193 -15.48 7.20 4.36
CA GLU A 193 -15.23 8.46 3.67
C GLU A 193 -15.03 8.30 2.16
N LEU A 194 -14.19 7.37 1.71
CA LEU A 194 -13.70 7.39 0.32
C LEU A 194 -14.63 6.71 -0.68
N ILE A 195 -15.32 5.63 -0.31
CA ILE A 195 -16.17 4.87 -1.25
C ILE A 195 -17.28 5.76 -1.83
N ASP A 196 -18.00 6.47 -0.96
CA ASP A 196 -19.09 7.33 -1.38
C ASP A 196 -18.58 8.55 -2.17
N GLU A 197 -17.45 9.12 -1.75
CA GLU A 197 -16.81 10.24 -2.44
C GLU A 197 -16.34 9.86 -3.86
N VAL A 198 -15.70 8.70 -4.02
CA VAL A 198 -15.31 8.15 -5.33
C VAL A 198 -16.54 7.93 -6.20
N ASN A 199 -17.57 7.31 -5.64
CA ASN A 199 -18.81 7.03 -6.35
C ASN A 199 -19.50 8.32 -6.87
N THR A 200 -19.67 9.33 -6.01
CA THR A 200 -20.26 10.62 -6.40
C THR A 200 -19.39 11.35 -7.43
N THR A 201 -18.07 11.27 -7.29
CA THR A 201 -17.11 11.88 -8.23
C THR A 201 -17.23 11.25 -9.62
N ILE A 202 -17.22 9.91 -9.70
CA ILE A 202 -17.35 9.16 -10.96
C ILE A 202 -18.70 9.49 -11.63
N LYS A 203 -19.81 9.50 -10.89
CA LYS A 203 -21.12 9.86 -11.44
C LYS A 203 -21.15 11.25 -12.06
N THR A 204 -20.58 12.22 -11.34
CA THR A 204 -20.54 13.61 -11.81
C THR A 204 -19.67 13.74 -13.07
N LEU A 205 -18.52 13.07 -13.09
CA LEU A 205 -17.65 13.02 -14.26
C LEU A 205 -18.32 12.31 -15.44
N LEU A 206 -19.04 11.22 -15.21
CA LEU A 206 -19.77 10.48 -16.25
C LEU A 206 -20.80 11.38 -16.94
N THR A 207 -21.60 12.13 -16.19
CA THR A 207 -22.56 13.09 -16.76
C THR A 207 -21.86 14.19 -17.55
N LYS A 208 -20.68 14.65 -17.14
CA LYS A 208 -19.88 15.62 -17.93
C LYS A 208 -19.39 14.98 -19.23
N ALA A 209 -18.88 13.76 -19.18
CA ALA A 209 -18.39 13.04 -20.37
C ALA A 209 -19.52 12.74 -21.38
N GLU A 210 -20.71 12.39 -20.91
CA GLU A 210 -21.91 12.23 -21.75
C GLU A 210 -22.21 13.52 -22.54
N ASN A 211 -22.13 14.69 -21.88
CA ASN A 211 -22.31 15.98 -22.53
C ASN A 211 -21.18 16.31 -23.51
N GLU A 212 -19.92 16.04 -23.15
CA GLU A 212 -18.76 16.28 -24.02
C GLU A 212 -18.85 15.48 -25.33
N VAL A 213 -19.33 14.23 -25.29
CA VAL A 213 -19.53 13.42 -26.50
C VAL A 213 -20.53 14.08 -27.47
N VAL A 214 -21.59 14.71 -26.96
CA VAL A 214 -22.55 15.45 -27.81
C VAL A 214 -21.92 16.72 -28.37
N ILE A 215 -21.18 17.46 -27.55
CA ILE A 215 -20.53 18.73 -27.95
C ILE A 215 -19.46 18.51 -29.02
N PHE A 216 -18.67 17.44 -28.88
CA PHE A 216 -17.53 17.16 -29.76
C PHE A 216 -17.87 16.23 -30.93
N ALA A 217 -19.13 15.85 -31.11
CA ALA A 217 -19.57 15.04 -32.25
C ALA A 217 -19.19 15.72 -33.58
N GLY A 218 -18.57 14.96 -34.49
CA GLY A 218 -18.09 15.44 -35.79
C GLY A 218 -16.81 16.28 -35.73
N THR A 219 -16.20 16.46 -34.55
CA THR A 219 -14.95 17.23 -34.38
C THR A 219 -13.74 16.30 -34.25
N SER A 220 -12.52 16.86 -34.31
CA SER A 220 -11.27 16.13 -34.07
C SER A 220 -11.08 15.60 -32.63
N LEU A 221 -12.04 15.89 -31.73
CA LEU A 221 -12.07 15.46 -30.34
C LEU A 221 -13.12 14.38 -30.06
N GLU A 222 -13.93 13.98 -31.06
CA GLU A 222 -15.02 13.01 -30.87
C GLU A 222 -14.51 11.69 -30.26
N ASN A 223 -13.44 11.12 -30.81
CA ASN A 223 -12.86 9.87 -30.30
C ASN A 223 -12.33 10.03 -28.87
N ALA A 224 -11.66 11.15 -28.58
CA ALA A 224 -11.15 11.45 -27.25
C ALA A 224 -12.27 11.57 -26.21
N SER A 225 -13.37 12.24 -26.54
CA SER A 225 -14.55 12.32 -25.67
C SER A 225 -15.21 10.95 -25.45
N LYS A 226 -15.32 10.13 -26.50
CA LYS A 226 -15.87 8.77 -26.39
C LYS A 226 -14.99 7.87 -25.52
N LEU A 227 -13.67 8.04 -25.58
CA LEU A 227 -12.73 7.32 -24.73
C LEU A 227 -12.96 7.67 -23.26
N ASN A 228 -13.08 8.95 -22.91
CA ASN A 228 -13.42 9.37 -21.55
C ASN A 228 -14.77 8.81 -21.09
N LEU A 229 -15.79 8.84 -21.94
CA LEU A 229 -17.09 8.24 -21.64
C LEU A 229 -16.94 6.75 -21.32
N MET A 230 -16.34 5.95 -22.21
CA MET A 230 -16.14 4.51 -21.98
C MET A 230 -15.34 4.23 -20.70
N TYR A 231 -14.30 5.01 -20.43
CA TYR A 231 -13.48 4.89 -19.22
C TYR A 231 -14.30 5.12 -17.94
N LEU A 232 -15.15 6.16 -17.93
CA LEU A 232 -16.01 6.51 -16.79
C LEU A 232 -17.21 5.57 -16.66
N GLU A 233 -17.74 5.03 -17.76
CA GLU A 233 -18.78 4.00 -17.73
C GLU A 233 -18.29 2.72 -17.05
N VAL A 234 -17.07 2.27 -17.35
CA VAL A 234 -16.45 1.12 -16.67
C VAL A 234 -16.28 1.42 -15.18
N ALA A 235 -15.73 2.58 -14.82
CA ALA A 235 -15.57 2.97 -13.42
C ALA A 235 -16.92 3.00 -12.67
N CYS A 236 -17.97 3.56 -13.30
CA CYS A 236 -19.31 3.64 -12.75
C CYS A 236 -19.94 2.25 -12.57
N ALA A 237 -19.82 1.36 -13.56
CA ALA A 237 -20.32 -0.01 -13.47
C ALA A 237 -19.61 -0.85 -12.40
N LEU A 238 -18.30 -0.60 -12.17
CA LEU A 238 -17.54 -1.30 -11.14
C LEU A 238 -17.97 -0.89 -9.73
N ILE A 239 -18.16 0.41 -9.49
CA ILE A 239 -18.57 0.92 -8.17
C ILE A 239 -20.08 0.76 -7.94
N GLN A 240 -20.88 0.75 -9.01
CA GLN A 240 -22.32 0.52 -9.01
C GLN A 240 -22.70 -0.59 -9.99
N PRO A 241 -22.78 -1.85 -9.52
CA PRO A 241 -23.12 -2.98 -10.39
C PRO A 241 -24.49 -2.91 -11.08
N SER A 242 -25.38 -2.01 -10.66
CA SER A 242 -26.67 -1.75 -11.31
C SER A 242 -26.56 -0.84 -12.54
N PHE A 243 -25.46 -0.12 -12.71
CA PHE A 243 -25.22 0.73 -13.87
C PHE A 243 -24.85 -0.13 -15.08
N ILE A 244 -25.47 0.15 -16.22
CA ILE A 244 -25.25 -0.56 -17.48
C ILE A 244 -24.61 0.43 -18.46
N PRO A 245 -23.36 0.21 -18.89
CA PRO A 245 -22.72 1.05 -19.90
C PRO A 245 -23.52 1.11 -21.21
N THR A 246 -23.45 2.24 -21.89
CA THR A 246 -24.07 2.44 -23.20
C THR A 246 -23.16 1.92 -24.32
N MET A 247 -21.84 2.02 -24.16
CA MET A 247 -20.87 1.64 -25.19
C MET A 247 -20.50 0.15 -25.12
N GLU A 248 -20.48 -0.53 -26.27
CA GLU A 248 -20.16 -1.97 -26.33
C GLU A 248 -18.73 -2.29 -25.88
N GLN A 249 -17.77 -1.41 -26.15
CA GLN A 249 -16.38 -1.56 -25.68
C GLN A 249 -16.29 -1.51 -24.16
N ALA A 250 -17.09 -0.67 -23.50
CA ALA A 250 -17.15 -0.60 -22.03
C ALA A 250 -17.74 -1.89 -21.43
N LYS A 251 -18.77 -2.47 -22.07
CA LYS A 251 -19.31 -3.78 -21.68
C LYS A 251 -18.28 -4.89 -21.85
N ALA A 252 -17.55 -4.89 -22.97
CA ALA A 252 -16.48 -5.86 -23.23
C ALA A 252 -15.34 -5.75 -22.21
N GLU A 253 -14.94 -4.52 -21.87
CA GLU A 253 -13.94 -4.25 -20.83
C GLU A 253 -14.37 -4.83 -19.47
N LEU A 254 -15.62 -4.62 -19.05
CA LEU A 254 -16.16 -5.18 -17.82
C LEU A 254 -16.17 -6.71 -17.80
N GLN A 255 -16.40 -7.36 -18.95
CA GLN A 255 -16.31 -8.82 -19.05
C GLN A 255 -14.88 -9.30 -18.80
N LEU A 256 -13.88 -8.62 -19.37
CA LEU A 256 -12.47 -8.94 -19.14
C LEU A 256 -12.09 -8.75 -17.66
N ILE A 257 -12.51 -7.62 -17.06
CA ILE A 257 -12.32 -7.35 -15.63
C ILE A 257 -13.01 -8.42 -14.77
N SER A 258 -14.23 -8.85 -15.11
CA SER A 258 -14.93 -9.88 -14.33
C SER A 258 -14.30 -11.27 -14.45
N ASN A 259 -13.67 -11.58 -15.59
CA ASN A 259 -13.09 -12.90 -15.84
C ASN A 259 -11.75 -13.10 -15.16
N HIS A 260 -11.00 -12.03 -14.86
CA HIS A 260 -9.73 -12.08 -14.13
C HIS A 260 -8.67 -13.06 -14.71
N SER A 261 -8.67 -13.29 -16.02
CA SER A 261 -8.01 -14.46 -16.60
C SER A 261 -6.52 -14.27 -16.87
N ASN A 262 -6.17 -13.42 -17.85
CA ASN A 262 -4.83 -13.30 -18.43
C ASN A 262 -4.58 -11.86 -18.92
N ILE A 263 -3.37 -11.64 -19.45
CA ILE A 263 -3.01 -10.42 -20.18
C ILE A 263 -3.70 -10.39 -21.54
N LEU A 264 -4.54 -9.39 -21.78
CA LEU A 264 -5.32 -9.25 -23.03
C LEU A 264 -5.37 -7.78 -23.46
N PHE A 265 -5.66 -7.53 -24.74
CA PHE A 265 -5.84 -6.17 -25.24
C PHE A 265 -7.14 -5.56 -24.69
N SER A 266 -7.03 -4.34 -24.14
CA SER A 266 -8.19 -3.55 -23.72
C SER A 266 -9.02 -3.13 -24.95
N PRO A 267 -10.33 -3.41 -24.98
CA PRO A 267 -11.24 -2.94 -26.02
C PRO A 267 -11.32 -1.41 -26.13
N ILE A 268 -11.00 -0.69 -25.05
CA ILE A 268 -11.04 0.78 -24.99
C ILE A 268 -9.70 1.40 -25.39
N PHE A 269 -8.59 0.90 -24.83
CA PHE A 269 -7.29 1.55 -24.95
C PHE A 269 -6.34 0.91 -25.97
N GLY A 270 -6.64 -0.31 -26.44
CA GLY A 270 -5.88 -0.97 -27.49
C GLY A 270 -4.48 -1.47 -27.09
N TYR A 271 -4.04 -1.27 -25.85
CA TYR A 271 -2.85 -1.91 -25.28
C TYR A 271 -3.22 -3.12 -24.40
N LYS A 272 -2.24 -3.97 -24.12
CA LYS A 272 -2.39 -5.13 -23.25
C LYS A 272 -2.48 -4.71 -21.78
N GLU A 273 -3.44 -5.27 -21.06
CA GLU A 273 -3.62 -5.11 -19.62
C GLU A 273 -3.65 -6.47 -18.93
N ASP A 274 -3.07 -6.54 -17.72
CA ASP A 274 -3.11 -7.73 -16.87
C ASP A 274 -4.39 -7.78 -16.03
N TYR A 275 -5.42 -8.46 -16.54
CA TYR A 275 -6.71 -8.57 -15.85
C TYR A 275 -6.68 -9.40 -14.57
N THR A 276 -5.59 -10.13 -14.29
CA THR A 276 -5.42 -10.85 -13.02
C THR A 276 -5.30 -9.90 -11.83
N GLN A 277 -4.89 -8.65 -12.08
CA GLN A 277 -4.74 -7.63 -11.04
C GLN A 277 -6.08 -7.18 -10.43
N TYR A 278 -7.20 -7.45 -11.09
CA TYR A 278 -8.53 -7.04 -10.61
C TYR A 278 -9.13 -8.02 -9.60
N VAL A 279 -8.44 -9.11 -9.24
CA VAL A 279 -8.88 -10.05 -8.20
C VAL A 279 -8.79 -9.38 -6.81
N PRO A 280 -9.92 -9.17 -6.09
CA PRO A 280 -9.89 -8.59 -4.76
C PRO A 280 -9.07 -9.45 -3.78
N ARG A 281 -8.29 -8.80 -2.93
CA ARG A 281 -7.35 -9.44 -1.98
C ARG A 281 -7.32 -8.69 -0.65
N GLY A 282 -6.82 -9.34 0.41
CA GLY A 282 -6.78 -8.74 1.76
C GLY A 282 -8.18 -8.40 2.29
N HIS A 283 -8.28 -7.29 3.00
CA HIS A 283 -9.54 -6.81 3.57
C HIS A 283 -10.61 -6.49 2.53
N TYR A 284 -10.22 -6.25 1.27
CA TYR A 284 -11.17 -6.00 0.19
C TYR A 284 -12.08 -7.21 -0.11
N THR A 285 -11.78 -8.39 0.44
CA THR A 285 -12.61 -9.59 0.29
C THR A 285 -13.77 -9.68 1.28
N GLU A 286 -13.79 -8.84 2.32
CA GLU A 286 -14.73 -8.91 3.44
C GLU A 286 -16.19 -8.66 3.05
N ASN A 287 -16.46 -7.77 2.09
CA ASN A 287 -17.83 -7.47 1.65
C ASN A 287 -17.87 -7.00 0.18
N GLN A 288 -19.09 -6.94 -0.39
CA GLN A 288 -19.26 -6.59 -1.81
C GLN A 288 -18.90 -5.14 -2.13
N GLN A 289 -19.13 -4.21 -1.19
CA GLN A 289 -18.80 -2.79 -1.37
C GLN A 289 -17.28 -2.60 -1.49
N LEU A 290 -16.50 -3.27 -0.64
CA LEU A 290 -15.04 -3.24 -0.72
C LEU A 290 -14.51 -3.94 -1.97
N LYS A 291 -15.13 -5.04 -2.43
CA LYS A 291 -14.76 -5.69 -3.71
C LYS A 291 -15.00 -4.76 -4.90
N ALA A 292 -16.13 -4.06 -4.92
CA ALA A 292 -16.48 -3.07 -5.93
C ALA A 292 -15.50 -1.89 -5.91
N TYR A 293 -15.20 -1.36 -4.72
CA TYR A 293 -14.23 -0.29 -4.53
C TYR A 293 -12.84 -0.68 -5.01
N PHE A 294 -12.34 -1.87 -4.62
CA PHE A 294 -11.05 -2.37 -5.07
C PHE A 294 -10.95 -2.40 -6.59
N LYS A 295 -11.92 -3.02 -7.28
CA LYS A 295 -11.90 -3.10 -8.76
C LYS A 295 -11.94 -1.71 -9.40
N THR A 296 -12.74 -0.81 -8.84
CA THR A 296 -12.83 0.59 -9.31
C THR A 296 -11.50 1.31 -9.15
N MET A 297 -10.86 1.26 -7.99
CA MET A 297 -9.57 1.89 -7.75
C MET A 297 -8.45 1.25 -8.58
N MET A 298 -8.51 -0.07 -8.82
CA MET A 298 -7.59 -0.75 -9.74
C MET A 298 -7.76 -0.24 -11.18
N TRP A 299 -8.99 -0.11 -11.67
CA TRP A 299 -9.27 0.48 -12.98
C TRP A 299 -8.74 1.92 -13.09
N LEU A 300 -9.06 2.76 -12.09
CA LEU A 300 -8.66 4.15 -12.06
C LEU A 300 -7.14 4.36 -11.94
N GLY A 301 -6.45 3.41 -11.30
CA GLY A 301 -5.01 3.50 -11.04
C GLY A 301 -4.11 2.69 -11.96
N ARG A 302 -4.65 1.87 -12.86
CA ARG A 302 -3.85 1.06 -13.80
C ARG A 302 -3.99 1.52 -15.23
N MET A 303 -5.21 1.87 -15.64
CA MET A 303 -5.44 2.33 -17.01
C MET A 303 -4.81 3.71 -17.20
N ARG A 304 -3.93 3.76 -18.19
CA ARG A 304 -3.25 4.98 -18.61
C ARG A 304 -3.86 5.54 -19.87
N PHE A 305 -3.88 6.86 -19.95
CA PHE A 305 -4.07 7.60 -21.18
C PHE A 305 -2.69 7.91 -21.76
N ALA A 306 -2.26 7.12 -22.73
CA ALA A 306 -0.90 7.10 -23.24
C ALA A 306 -0.50 8.40 -23.94
N LEU A 307 0.71 8.91 -23.66
CA LEU A 307 1.25 10.11 -24.31
C LEU A 307 1.57 9.90 -25.80
N ASN A 308 1.85 8.66 -26.22
CA ASN A 308 2.23 8.33 -27.58
C ASN A 308 1.03 8.03 -28.51
N VAL A 309 -0.20 8.25 -28.04
CA VAL A 309 -1.42 8.10 -28.83
C VAL A 309 -2.21 9.41 -28.78
N ASP A 310 -2.34 10.08 -29.94
CA ASP A 310 -2.91 11.42 -30.04
C ASP A 310 -4.31 11.52 -29.39
N ASP A 311 -5.21 10.57 -29.69
CA ASP A 311 -6.57 10.56 -29.11
C ASP A 311 -6.59 10.29 -27.60
N GLN A 312 -5.64 9.51 -27.07
CA GLN A 312 -5.54 9.30 -25.62
C GLN A 312 -4.97 10.53 -24.91
N THR A 313 -4.00 11.21 -25.51
CA THR A 313 -3.46 12.46 -24.97
C THR A 313 -4.53 13.56 -24.96
N LYS A 314 -5.30 13.69 -26.04
CA LYS A 314 -6.48 14.58 -26.07
C LYS A 314 -7.50 14.20 -24.99
N ALA A 315 -7.80 12.91 -24.83
CA ALA A 315 -8.74 12.44 -23.81
C ALA A 315 -8.25 12.78 -22.39
N ALA A 316 -6.95 12.60 -22.12
CA ALA A 316 -6.33 13.00 -20.86
C ALA A 316 -6.45 14.51 -20.59
N VAL A 317 -6.25 15.35 -21.62
CA VAL A 317 -6.44 16.81 -21.51
C VAL A 317 -7.90 17.16 -21.20
N LEU A 318 -8.86 16.56 -21.91
CA LEU A 318 -10.30 16.76 -21.65
C LEU A 318 -10.67 16.31 -20.23
N LEU A 319 -10.18 15.14 -19.79
CA LEU A 319 -10.41 14.64 -18.44
C LEU A 319 -9.79 15.55 -17.38
N THR A 320 -8.61 16.11 -17.66
CA THR A 320 -7.97 17.11 -16.81
C THR A 320 -8.88 18.31 -16.63
N TRP A 321 -9.39 18.91 -17.72
CA TRP A 321 -10.33 20.03 -17.62
C TRP A 321 -11.63 19.68 -16.92
N MET A 322 -12.20 18.49 -17.13
CA MET A 322 -13.39 18.04 -16.40
C MET A 322 -13.15 17.97 -14.88
N VAL A 323 -11.98 17.46 -14.47
CA VAL A 323 -11.62 17.31 -13.06
C VAL A 323 -11.31 18.66 -12.43
N THR A 324 -10.45 19.45 -13.07
CA THR A 324 -9.90 20.67 -12.47
C THR A 324 -10.78 21.89 -12.68
N GLY A 325 -11.66 21.87 -13.68
CA GLY A 325 -12.65 22.91 -13.94
C GLY A 325 -13.81 22.91 -12.94
N ASP A 326 -13.94 21.86 -12.12
CA ASP A 326 -14.97 21.75 -11.09
C ASP A 326 -14.33 21.61 -9.70
N SER A 327 -14.42 22.69 -8.91
CA SER A 327 -13.78 22.76 -7.58
C SER A 327 -14.18 21.60 -6.65
N LYS A 328 -15.40 21.07 -6.76
CA LYS A 328 -15.84 19.95 -5.92
C LYS A 328 -15.18 18.64 -6.34
N ILE A 329 -15.10 18.39 -7.65
CA ILE A 329 -14.45 17.19 -8.20
C ILE A 329 -12.95 17.24 -7.90
N TYR A 330 -12.31 18.37 -8.14
CA TYR A 330 -10.88 18.52 -7.84
C TYR A 330 -10.58 18.34 -6.36
N SER A 331 -11.39 18.94 -5.47
CA SER A 331 -11.22 18.77 -4.01
C SER A 331 -11.41 17.32 -3.57
N ALA A 332 -12.40 16.61 -4.12
CA ALA A 332 -12.62 15.19 -3.85
C ALA A 332 -11.44 14.33 -4.32
N TRP A 333 -10.95 14.58 -5.55
CA TRP A 333 -9.77 13.91 -6.08
C TRP A 333 -8.53 14.17 -5.20
N GLN A 334 -8.27 15.43 -4.83
CA GLN A 334 -7.15 15.80 -3.96
C GLN A 334 -7.24 15.13 -2.58
N ARG A 335 -8.45 15.05 -2.00
CA ARG A 335 -8.67 14.39 -0.72
C ARG A 335 -8.28 12.91 -0.77
N ILE A 336 -8.78 12.18 -1.78
CA ILE A 336 -8.43 10.76 -1.98
C ILE A 336 -6.92 10.61 -2.22
N TYR A 337 -6.34 11.50 -3.03
CA TYR A 337 -4.91 11.49 -3.34
C TYR A 337 -4.05 11.71 -2.09
N GLU A 338 -4.34 12.72 -1.27
CA GLU A 338 -3.55 13.02 -0.07
C GLU A 338 -3.64 11.92 1.00
N VAL A 339 -4.83 11.33 1.19
CA VAL A 339 -5.00 10.18 2.10
C VAL A 339 -4.12 9.01 1.63
N THR A 340 -4.26 8.61 0.36
CA THR A 340 -3.50 7.46 -0.16
C THR A 340 -1.99 7.74 -0.26
N LYS A 341 -1.59 8.99 -0.50
CA LYS A 341 -0.20 9.46 -0.45
C LYS A 341 0.42 9.35 0.94
N PHE A 342 -0.37 9.62 1.97
CA PHE A 342 0.07 9.47 3.36
C PHE A 342 0.22 8.01 3.78
N PHE A 343 -0.68 7.12 3.33
CA PHE A 343 -0.57 5.69 3.66
C PHE A 343 0.55 5.01 2.90
N VAL A 344 0.66 5.24 1.59
CA VAL A 344 1.52 4.45 0.69
C VAL A 344 2.63 5.29 0.09
N GLY A 345 2.28 6.39 -0.58
CA GLY A 345 3.26 7.30 -1.19
C GLY A 345 2.71 8.12 -2.34
N VAL A 346 3.54 9.04 -2.85
CA VAL A 346 3.21 9.84 -4.02
C VAL A 346 2.97 8.94 -5.24
N SER A 347 2.16 9.43 -6.18
CA SER A 347 2.05 8.74 -7.47
C SER A 347 3.36 8.86 -8.24
N ASP A 348 3.71 7.79 -8.94
CA ASP A 348 4.85 7.73 -9.85
C ASP A 348 4.46 8.16 -11.28
N ASP A 349 3.15 8.20 -11.56
CA ASP A 349 2.59 8.56 -12.86
C ASP A 349 2.28 10.07 -12.96
N LEU A 350 2.06 10.54 -14.18
CA LEU A 350 1.60 11.91 -14.44
C LEU A 350 0.21 12.13 -13.87
N THR A 351 0.02 13.28 -13.26
CA THR A 351 -1.22 13.68 -12.60
C THR A 351 -1.92 14.82 -13.34
N PHE A 352 -3.14 15.15 -12.93
CA PHE A 352 -3.86 16.32 -13.44
C PHE A 352 -3.09 17.64 -13.25
N GLU A 353 -2.28 17.73 -12.20
CA GLU A 353 -1.47 18.92 -11.92
C GLU A 353 -0.33 19.08 -12.95
N ASP A 354 0.28 17.96 -13.38
CA ASP A 354 1.30 17.98 -14.43
C ASP A 354 0.73 18.42 -15.78
N TYR A 355 -0.46 17.89 -16.13
CA TYR A 355 -1.19 18.28 -17.34
C TYR A 355 -1.59 19.76 -17.30
N LEU A 356 -2.16 20.24 -16.20
CA LEU A 356 -2.49 21.66 -16.04
C LEU A 356 -1.28 22.57 -16.17
N ALA A 357 -0.15 22.21 -15.55
CA ALA A 357 1.06 23.01 -15.63
C ALA A 357 1.54 23.14 -17.08
N VAL A 358 1.58 22.05 -17.85
CA VAL A 358 1.95 22.10 -19.27
C VAL A 358 0.95 22.91 -20.08
N LEU A 359 -0.36 22.71 -19.90
CA LEU A 359 -1.37 23.47 -20.63
C LEU A 359 -1.25 24.99 -20.36
N ASN A 360 -0.95 25.38 -19.13
CA ASN A 360 -0.71 26.77 -18.76
C ASN A 360 0.57 27.33 -19.40
N ASP A 361 1.66 26.57 -19.41
CA ASP A 361 2.93 26.97 -20.04
C ASP A 361 2.75 27.28 -21.54
N TYR A 362 1.87 26.54 -22.22
CA TYR A 362 1.52 26.74 -23.63
C TYR A 362 0.36 27.73 -23.85
N GLY A 363 -0.28 28.25 -22.80
CA GLY A 363 -1.46 29.12 -22.91
C GLY A 363 -2.68 28.44 -23.53
N ILE A 364 -2.83 27.13 -23.35
CA ILE A 364 -3.92 26.31 -23.90
C ILE A 364 -5.03 26.23 -22.87
N ASN A 365 -6.17 26.83 -23.17
CA ASN A 365 -7.32 26.92 -22.27
C ASN A 365 -8.64 26.50 -22.93
N SER A 366 -8.62 26.10 -24.20
CA SER A 366 -9.81 25.73 -24.95
C SER A 366 -9.58 24.50 -25.84
N PRO A 367 -10.57 23.60 -25.97
CA PRO A 367 -10.45 22.38 -26.78
C PRO A 367 -10.11 22.63 -28.26
N ASN A 368 -10.54 23.75 -28.84
CA ASN A 368 -10.26 24.09 -30.24
C ASN A 368 -8.76 24.34 -30.54
N GLN A 369 -7.92 24.49 -29.52
CA GLN A 369 -6.47 24.66 -29.66
C GLN A 369 -5.73 23.32 -29.77
N LEU A 370 -6.40 22.18 -29.58
CA LEU A 370 -5.80 20.84 -29.56
C LEU A 370 -5.62 20.24 -30.96
N SER A 371 -4.82 20.91 -31.81
CA SER A 371 -4.38 20.33 -33.08
C SER A 371 -3.35 19.20 -32.85
N GLU A 372 -3.13 18.35 -33.85
CA GLU A 372 -2.15 17.24 -33.73
C GLU A 372 -0.73 17.72 -33.36
N SER A 373 -0.26 18.82 -33.95
CA SER A 373 1.07 19.36 -33.65
C SER A 373 1.18 19.88 -32.21
N VAL A 374 0.11 20.49 -31.70
CA VAL A 374 0.02 20.97 -30.33
C VAL A 374 -0.01 19.79 -29.36
N VAL A 375 -0.81 18.76 -29.64
CA VAL A 375 -0.90 17.54 -28.83
C VAL A 375 0.46 16.85 -28.70
N ARG A 376 1.23 16.74 -29.80
CA ARG A 376 2.60 16.19 -29.75
C ARG A 376 3.55 17.03 -28.90
N SER A 377 3.41 18.35 -28.93
CA SER A 377 4.23 19.26 -28.11
C SER A 377 3.90 19.14 -26.61
N ILE A 378 2.60 19.01 -26.29
CA ILE A 378 2.13 18.71 -24.93
C ILE A 378 2.70 17.36 -24.46
N ALA A 379 2.56 16.31 -25.28
CA ALA A 379 3.05 14.98 -24.95
C ALA A 379 4.55 14.96 -24.67
N GLN A 380 5.35 15.64 -25.49
CA GLN A 380 6.80 15.77 -25.29
C GLN A 380 7.12 16.48 -23.96
N SER A 381 6.47 17.60 -23.67
CA SER A 381 6.68 18.34 -22.42
C SER A 381 6.24 17.56 -21.17
N LEU A 382 5.19 16.74 -21.30
CA LEU A 382 4.75 15.84 -20.23
C LEU A 382 5.72 14.69 -20.01
N LEU A 383 6.32 14.17 -21.08
CA LEU A 383 7.33 13.11 -20.98
C LEU A 383 8.57 13.59 -20.22
N GLU A 384 8.99 14.83 -20.43
CA GLU A 384 10.10 15.47 -19.68
C GLU A 384 9.79 15.66 -18.19
N ARG A 385 8.49 15.69 -17.83
CA ARG A 385 8.00 15.76 -16.45
C ARG A 385 7.76 14.38 -15.84
N ASN A 386 7.85 13.29 -16.62
CA ASN A 386 7.64 11.94 -16.14
C ASN A 386 8.69 11.58 -15.08
N LYS A 387 8.22 11.15 -13.91
CA LYS A 387 9.08 10.77 -12.78
C LYS A 387 8.98 9.28 -12.46
N ALA A 388 8.28 8.52 -13.30
CA ALA A 388 8.06 7.10 -13.07
C ALA A 388 9.39 6.36 -12.92
N ARG A 389 9.53 5.60 -11.84
CA ARG A 389 10.67 4.72 -11.53
C ARG A 389 10.26 3.25 -11.42
N ILE A 390 8.96 2.96 -11.34
CA ILE A 390 8.38 1.63 -11.18
C ILE A 390 7.39 1.37 -12.31
N LEU A 391 7.53 0.24 -12.98
CA LEU A 391 6.57 -0.18 -13.99
C LEU A 391 5.31 -0.75 -13.32
N GLY A 392 4.21 0.02 -13.35
CA GLY A 392 2.93 -0.36 -12.74
C GLY A 392 1.95 -1.12 -13.65
N THR A 393 2.28 -1.31 -14.93
CA THR A 393 1.40 -1.92 -15.95
C THR A 393 2.15 -2.94 -16.79
N TYR A 394 1.43 -3.65 -17.66
CA TYR A 394 2.08 -4.52 -18.63
C TYR A 394 2.89 -3.70 -19.64
N ALA A 395 4.10 -4.16 -19.94
CA ALA A 395 4.91 -3.65 -21.03
C ALA A 395 5.62 -4.81 -21.75
N GLU A 396 5.81 -4.65 -23.06
CA GLU A 396 6.63 -5.57 -23.83
C GLU A 396 8.10 -5.25 -23.64
N THR A 397 8.89 -6.27 -23.30
CA THR A 397 10.35 -6.19 -23.28
C THR A 397 10.89 -6.83 -24.54
N TYR A 398 11.92 -6.22 -25.13
CA TYR A 398 12.55 -6.73 -26.34
C TYR A 398 13.97 -7.23 -26.03
N PRO A 399 14.20 -8.57 -26.00
CA PRO A 399 15.48 -9.14 -25.59
C PRO A 399 16.70 -8.72 -26.41
N TRP A 400 16.48 -8.15 -27.60
CA TRP A 400 17.53 -7.67 -28.50
C TRP A 400 17.94 -6.21 -28.27
N LEU A 401 17.22 -5.44 -27.43
CA LEU A 401 17.59 -4.07 -27.09
C LEU A 401 18.65 -4.06 -25.96
N PRO A 402 19.57 -3.07 -25.94
CA PRO A 402 20.49 -2.89 -24.84
C PRO A 402 19.75 -2.78 -23.50
N PRO A 403 20.02 -3.65 -22.50
CA PRO A 403 19.27 -3.68 -21.25
C PRO A 403 19.34 -2.39 -20.44
N GLU A 404 20.42 -1.63 -20.62
CA GLU A 404 20.73 -0.41 -19.88
C GLU A 404 19.72 0.72 -20.07
N HIS A 405 19.08 0.81 -21.24
CA HIS A 405 18.05 1.81 -21.54
C HIS A 405 16.64 1.21 -21.64
N GLU A 406 16.51 -0.11 -21.54
CA GLU A 406 15.24 -0.79 -21.79
C GLU A 406 14.17 -0.41 -20.75
N LEU A 407 14.55 -0.29 -19.47
CA LEU A 407 13.61 0.14 -18.43
C LEU A 407 13.16 1.59 -18.64
N GLU A 408 14.09 2.49 -18.99
CA GLU A 408 13.78 3.90 -19.26
C GLU A 408 12.86 4.04 -20.48
N ARG A 409 13.15 3.30 -21.57
CA ARG A 409 12.29 3.21 -22.75
C ARG A 409 10.88 2.76 -22.36
N ILE A 410 10.76 1.69 -21.58
CA ILE A 410 9.47 1.15 -21.15
C ILE A 410 8.70 2.16 -20.28
N LEU A 411 9.36 2.82 -19.33
CA LEU A 411 8.73 3.84 -18.48
C LEU A 411 8.24 5.03 -19.32
N ASN A 412 8.99 5.42 -20.35
CA ASN A 412 8.60 6.47 -21.28
C ASN A 412 7.44 6.06 -22.20
N GLU A 413 7.46 4.83 -22.73
CA GLU A 413 6.38 4.31 -23.57
C GLU A 413 5.09 4.05 -22.80
N THR A 414 5.21 3.78 -21.50
CA THR A 414 4.08 3.60 -20.58
C THR A 414 3.65 4.89 -19.87
N ALA A 415 4.30 6.02 -20.15
CA ALA A 415 3.94 7.32 -19.61
C ALA A 415 2.54 7.77 -20.08
N GLY A 416 1.85 8.47 -19.20
CA GLY A 416 0.49 8.94 -19.42
C GLY A 416 -0.22 9.32 -18.13
N LEU A 417 -1.36 9.96 -18.27
CA LEU A 417 -2.25 10.25 -17.15
C LEU A 417 -2.83 8.95 -16.60
N ARG A 418 -2.85 8.81 -15.27
CA ARG A 418 -3.73 7.89 -14.55
C ARG A 418 -4.56 8.68 -13.55
N PHE A 419 -5.85 8.37 -13.45
CA PHE A 419 -6.76 9.08 -12.55
C PHE A 419 -6.31 8.96 -11.08
N MET A 420 -5.89 7.77 -10.66
CA MET A 420 -5.28 7.50 -9.34
C MET A 420 -4.03 6.63 -9.50
N GLY A 421 -2.99 7.17 -10.13
CA GLY A 421 -1.79 6.43 -10.53
C GLY A 421 -1.11 5.62 -9.41
N GLN A 422 -0.31 4.64 -9.83
CA GLN A 422 0.39 3.72 -8.93
C GLN A 422 1.35 4.49 -8.02
N ARG A 423 1.54 3.96 -6.81
CA ARG A 423 2.31 4.64 -5.76
C ARG A 423 3.75 4.15 -5.76
N PHE A 424 4.69 5.07 -5.59
CA PHE A 424 6.09 4.70 -5.45
C PHE A 424 6.35 4.08 -4.08
N ILE A 425 6.68 2.79 -4.06
CA ILE A 425 7.10 2.05 -2.86
C ILE A 425 8.54 1.50 -3.03
N PRO A 426 9.39 1.61 -1.99
CA PRO A 426 10.83 1.39 -2.09
C PRO A 426 11.20 -0.05 -2.42
N ASP A 427 10.44 -1.00 -1.91
CA ASP A 427 10.61 -2.43 -2.14
C ASP A 427 10.26 -2.84 -3.58
N SER A 428 9.17 -2.32 -4.16
CA SER A 428 8.89 -2.54 -5.58
C SER A 428 9.96 -1.90 -6.48
N TYR A 429 10.49 -0.75 -6.10
CA TYR A 429 11.65 -0.15 -6.78
C TYR A 429 12.88 -1.06 -6.71
N ILE A 430 13.24 -1.55 -5.52
CA ILE A 430 14.36 -2.49 -5.33
C ILE A 430 14.16 -3.74 -6.18
N PHE A 431 12.97 -4.36 -6.13
CA PHE A 431 12.67 -5.55 -6.91
C PHE A 431 12.79 -5.29 -8.41
N GLN A 432 12.18 -4.22 -8.94
CA GLN A 432 12.27 -3.84 -10.35
C GLN A 432 13.72 -3.64 -10.81
N GLN A 433 14.55 -3.10 -9.93
CA GLN A 433 15.96 -2.82 -10.19
C GLN A 433 16.86 -4.06 -10.07
N LEU A 434 16.37 -5.15 -9.47
CA LEU A 434 17.09 -6.40 -9.31
C LEU A 434 16.55 -7.53 -10.19
N VAL A 435 15.67 -7.22 -11.14
CA VAL A 435 15.16 -8.18 -12.14
C VAL A 435 15.42 -7.67 -13.56
N HIS A 436 15.02 -8.46 -14.55
CA HIS A 436 15.03 -8.08 -15.94
C HIS A 436 14.25 -6.75 -16.14
N PRO A 437 14.78 -5.77 -16.89
CA PRO A 437 15.97 -5.86 -17.75
C PRO A 437 17.30 -5.50 -17.05
N GLN A 438 17.28 -4.96 -15.84
CA GLN A 438 18.49 -4.44 -15.18
C GLN A 438 19.54 -5.52 -14.86
N VAL A 439 19.07 -6.73 -14.57
CA VAL A 439 19.91 -7.84 -14.08
C VAL A 439 19.81 -9.08 -14.98
N GLY A 440 20.01 -8.89 -16.28
CA GLY A 440 19.94 -9.97 -17.27
C GLY A 440 18.62 -10.74 -17.19
N LEU A 441 18.65 -12.07 -17.28
CA LEU A 441 17.45 -12.93 -17.32
C LEU A 441 16.90 -13.31 -15.93
N ARG A 442 17.14 -12.50 -14.89
CA ARG A 442 16.51 -12.71 -13.58
C ARG A 442 15.06 -12.23 -13.63
N LEU A 443 14.11 -13.16 -13.79
CA LEU A 443 12.70 -12.79 -13.99
C LEU A 443 11.93 -12.51 -12.70
N MET A 444 12.38 -13.06 -11.57
CA MET A 444 11.70 -12.93 -10.28
C MET A 444 12.68 -12.48 -9.20
N PRO A 445 12.28 -11.54 -8.33
CA PRO A 445 13.08 -11.18 -7.18
C PRO A 445 12.98 -12.26 -6.09
N LYS A 446 13.87 -12.19 -5.10
CA LYS A 446 13.81 -12.97 -3.87
C LYS A 446 13.48 -12.05 -2.70
N GLY A 447 12.75 -12.56 -1.71
CA GLY A 447 12.43 -11.80 -0.49
C GLY A 447 13.67 -11.24 0.24
N LEU A 448 14.82 -11.94 0.13
CA LEU A 448 16.10 -11.50 0.68
C LEU A 448 16.73 -10.30 -0.02
N ASP A 449 16.27 -9.91 -1.22
CA ASP A 449 16.81 -8.74 -1.93
C ASP A 449 16.62 -7.46 -1.11
N ILE A 450 15.49 -7.33 -0.41
CA ILE A 450 15.19 -6.16 0.44
C ILE A 450 16.20 -6.04 1.60
N PRO A 451 16.35 -7.04 2.50
CA PRO A 451 17.31 -6.93 3.57
C PRO A 451 18.76 -6.82 3.06
N ALA A 452 19.11 -7.45 1.93
CA ALA A 452 20.43 -7.29 1.34
C ALA A 452 20.68 -5.84 0.87
N VAL A 453 19.69 -5.17 0.27
CA VAL A 453 19.80 -3.73 -0.06
C VAL A 453 19.85 -2.86 1.18
N LEU A 454 19.09 -3.21 2.23
CA LEU A 454 19.01 -2.41 3.46
C LEU A 454 20.19 -2.60 4.41
N GLY A 455 21.16 -3.48 4.07
CA GLY A 455 22.45 -3.59 4.75
C GLY A 455 22.69 -4.89 5.51
N SER A 456 21.86 -5.91 5.35
CA SER A 456 22.11 -7.24 5.92
C SER A 456 23.20 -7.98 5.12
N GLU A 457 24.35 -8.24 5.74
CA GLU A 457 25.43 -9.03 5.11
C GLU A 457 25.03 -10.50 4.95
N LEU A 458 24.35 -11.08 5.94
CA LEU A 458 23.84 -12.46 5.85
C LEU A 458 22.90 -12.66 4.65
N ALA A 459 21.96 -11.72 4.43
CA ALA A 459 21.06 -11.81 3.28
C ALA A 459 21.84 -11.73 1.96
N LYS A 460 22.86 -10.86 1.90
CA LYS A 460 23.73 -10.73 0.74
C LYS A 460 24.54 -12.01 0.49
N GLU A 461 25.12 -12.63 1.51
CA GLU A 461 25.88 -13.89 1.41
C GLU A 461 25.00 -15.01 0.84
N ILE A 462 23.80 -15.21 1.39
CA ILE A 462 22.84 -16.22 0.90
C ILE A 462 22.47 -15.98 -0.57
N LEU A 463 22.32 -14.71 -0.95
CA LEU A 463 21.99 -14.35 -2.34
C LEU A 463 23.19 -14.50 -3.28
N GLU A 464 24.41 -14.24 -2.83
CA GLU A 464 25.62 -14.38 -3.64
C GLU A 464 25.77 -15.82 -4.16
N GLU A 465 25.44 -16.83 -3.34
CA GLU A 465 25.50 -18.24 -3.75
C GLU A 465 24.55 -18.58 -4.92
N THR A 466 23.45 -17.84 -5.06
CA THR A 466 22.34 -18.23 -5.96
C THR A 466 22.09 -17.24 -7.11
N GLU A 467 22.36 -15.96 -6.90
CA GLU A 467 21.98 -14.86 -7.78
C GLU A 467 23.17 -14.17 -8.48
N SER A 468 24.39 -14.29 -7.96
CA SER A 468 25.62 -13.73 -8.58
C SER A 468 25.86 -14.20 -10.03
N LYS A 469 25.26 -15.34 -10.40
CA LYS A 469 25.25 -15.87 -11.77
C LYS A 469 24.55 -14.95 -12.78
N TYR A 470 23.65 -14.07 -12.33
CA TYR A 470 22.93 -13.15 -13.21
C TYR A 470 23.79 -11.94 -13.53
N LYS A 471 23.88 -11.62 -14.82
CA LYS A 471 24.63 -10.47 -15.31
C LYS A 471 24.22 -9.19 -14.57
N ASN A 472 25.21 -8.43 -14.10
CA ASN A 472 25.06 -7.16 -13.38
C ASN A 472 24.41 -7.25 -11.98
N TYR A 473 24.03 -8.43 -11.46
CA TYR A 473 23.34 -8.53 -10.16
C TYR A 473 24.11 -7.86 -9.03
N THR A 474 25.35 -8.28 -8.79
CA THR A 474 26.18 -7.77 -7.69
C THR A 474 26.44 -6.26 -7.83
N LEU A 475 26.70 -5.78 -9.05
CA LEU A 475 26.89 -4.34 -9.31
C LEU A 475 25.62 -3.55 -8.99
N GLN A 476 24.45 -4.05 -9.42
CA GLN A 476 23.19 -3.36 -9.20
C GLN A 476 22.77 -3.38 -7.71
N LEU A 477 23.01 -4.50 -7.03
CA LEU A 477 22.79 -4.64 -5.59
C LEU A 477 23.61 -3.60 -4.81
N GLU A 478 24.91 -3.45 -5.09
CA GLU A 478 25.77 -2.48 -4.41
C GLU A 478 25.40 -1.02 -4.72
N LYS A 479 24.93 -0.74 -5.94
CA LYS A 479 24.40 0.58 -6.31
C LYS A 479 23.16 0.91 -5.45
N LEU A 480 22.21 -0.01 -5.32
CA LEU A 480 21.04 0.17 -4.47
C LEU A 480 21.41 0.30 -2.99
N ARG A 481 22.33 -0.53 -2.48
CA ARG A 481 22.83 -0.43 -1.11
C ARG A 481 23.41 0.96 -0.83
N THR A 482 24.17 1.50 -1.78
CA THR A 482 24.73 2.85 -1.69
C THR A 482 23.62 3.91 -1.70
N GLU A 483 22.67 3.83 -2.64
CA GLU A 483 21.52 4.76 -2.74
C GLU A 483 20.72 4.78 -1.42
N PHE A 484 20.32 3.63 -0.91
CA PHE A 484 19.49 3.52 0.30
C PHE A 484 20.22 3.93 1.57
N LYS A 485 21.56 3.77 1.63
CA LYS A 485 22.39 4.24 2.74
C LYS A 485 22.43 5.78 2.85
N THR A 486 22.19 6.50 1.75
CA THR A 486 22.14 7.97 1.76
C THR A 486 20.83 8.55 2.31
N LEU A 487 19.81 7.72 2.52
CA LEU A 487 18.50 8.18 2.95
C LEU A 487 18.51 8.65 4.41
N SER A 488 18.07 9.90 4.62
CA SER A 488 17.88 10.46 5.95
C SER A 488 16.66 9.87 6.65
N VAL A 489 16.55 10.06 7.97
CA VAL A 489 15.34 9.73 8.75
C VAL A 489 14.11 10.42 8.15
N THR A 490 14.24 11.65 7.67
CA THR A 490 13.14 12.38 7.03
C THR A 490 12.68 11.71 5.74
N ASN A 491 13.59 11.11 4.95
CA ASN A 491 13.21 10.35 3.76
C ASN A 491 12.44 9.08 4.16
N TRP A 492 12.93 8.36 5.17
CA TRP A 492 12.32 7.14 5.69
C TRP A 492 10.97 7.35 6.37
N THR A 493 10.69 8.55 6.85
CA THR A 493 9.49 8.84 7.65
C THR A 493 8.53 9.78 6.92
N ARG A 494 8.61 9.79 5.59
CA ARG A 494 7.78 10.63 4.71
C ARG A 494 6.32 10.20 4.62
N ASN A 495 6.03 8.93 4.90
CA ASN A 495 4.70 8.33 4.92
C ASN A 495 4.68 7.04 5.76
N LEU A 496 3.51 6.42 5.96
CA LEU A 496 3.36 5.24 6.82
C LEU A 496 4.07 3.99 6.27
N TYR A 497 4.03 3.77 4.95
CA TYR A 497 4.70 2.63 4.31
C TYR A 497 6.23 2.67 4.46
N TRP A 498 6.84 3.84 4.26
CA TRP A 498 8.28 4.02 4.41
C TRP A 498 8.69 3.86 5.88
N SER A 499 7.87 4.37 6.80
CA SER A 499 8.12 4.25 8.24
C SER A 499 8.06 2.80 8.70
N TRP A 500 7.18 2.00 8.10
CA TRP A 500 7.12 0.56 8.32
C TRP A 500 8.42 -0.14 7.91
N LEU A 501 8.88 0.07 6.67
CA LEU A 501 10.13 -0.55 6.19
C LEU A 501 11.34 -0.06 6.99
N TYR A 502 11.36 1.21 7.39
CA TYR A 502 12.38 1.75 8.28
C TYR A 502 12.42 1.06 9.64
N THR A 503 11.24 0.75 10.20
CA THR A 503 11.13 -0.01 11.45
C THR A 503 11.64 -1.43 11.25
N ALA A 504 11.26 -2.11 10.17
CA ALA A 504 11.74 -3.45 9.84
C ALA A 504 13.27 -3.47 9.64
N ASN A 505 13.86 -2.42 9.05
CA ASN A 505 15.32 -2.34 8.89
C ASN A 505 16.09 -2.42 10.22
N THR A 506 15.48 -1.99 11.33
CA THR A 506 16.14 -2.08 12.64
C THR A 506 16.38 -3.52 13.09
N THR A 507 15.62 -4.49 12.57
CA THR A 507 15.78 -5.92 12.88
C THR A 507 16.89 -6.58 12.06
N LEU A 508 17.51 -5.86 11.13
CA LEU A 508 18.58 -6.37 10.26
C LEU A 508 19.99 -6.09 10.80
N LYS A 509 20.09 -5.32 11.89
CA LYS A 509 21.38 -4.98 12.49
C LYS A 509 22.04 -6.22 13.08
N GLU A 510 23.30 -6.43 12.73
CA GLU A 510 24.12 -7.46 13.36
C GLU A 510 24.21 -7.22 14.86
N ILE A 511 23.97 -8.28 15.62
CA ILE A 511 24.10 -8.28 17.06
C ILE A 511 25.56 -8.57 17.37
N SER A 512 26.26 -7.61 18.00
CA SER A 512 27.62 -7.84 18.46
C SER A 512 27.66 -9.04 19.42
N PRO A 513 28.66 -9.94 19.33
CA PRO A 513 28.84 -11.00 20.31
C PRO A 513 29.00 -10.50 21.76
N GLU A 514 29.39 -9.24 21.93
CA GLU A 514 29.50 -8.57 23.24
C GLU A 514 28.14 -8.12 23.79
N ALA A 515 27.12 -7.99 22.91
CA ALA A 515 25.78 -7.64 23.31
C ALA A 515 25.15 -8.86 23.98
N LYS A 516 24.74 -8.71 25.25
CA LYS A 516 24.19 -9.79 26.07
C LYS A 516 22.73 -10.13 25.71
N TYR A 517 22.45 -10.33 24.42
CA TYR A 517 21.21 -10.92 23.95
C TYR A 517 21.13 -12.40 24.36
N PRO A 518 19.96 -13.04 24.35
CA PRO A 518 19.85 -14.47 24.59
C PRO A 518 20.81 -15.27 23.70
N THR A 519 21.43 -16.33 24.25
CA THR A 519 22.49 -17.10 23.56
C THR A 519 22.08 -17.62 22.17
N PHE A 520 20.80 -17.96 21.96
CA PHE A 520 20.30 -18.41 20.65
C PHE A 520 20.22 -17.30 19.58
N MET A 521 20.35 -16.02 19.95
CA MET A 521 20.29 -14.88 19.02
C MET A 521 21.67 -14.38 18.58
N THR A 522 22.75 -14.90 19.16
CA THR A 522 24.13 -14.43 18.93
C THR A 522 24.97 -15.39 18.09
N ARG A 523 24.36 -16.43 17.51
CA ARG A 523 25.03 -17.45 16.69
C ARG A 523 24.39 -17.57 15.32
#